data_AF-A0A6L9ZRE6-F1
#
_entry.id   AF-A0A6L9ZRE6-F1
#
_cell.length_a   1.000
_cell.length_b   1.000
_cell.length_c   1.000
_cell.angle_alpha   90.00
_cell.angle_beta   90.00
_cell.angle_gamma   90.00
#
_symmetry.space_group_name_H-M   'P 1'
#
loop_
_entity.id
_entity.type
_entity.pdbx_description
1 polymer ?
#
loop_
_entity_poly.entity_id
_entity_poly.type
_entity_poly.pdbx_seq_one_letter_code
_entity_poly.pdbx_strand_id
1 'polypeptide(L)'
;MHKNQLIIIFLSIILLVSVPLNFLLFYFAKKYYLLLNYHKLDPFGINYYPLNVNQNQTLNSSQKNVVFFGDSRVLTWVPPTDFDNFIFLNQGISGQTTVQVLGRFNQHIKPLSPDAVSYS
;
A
#
# COMPACT_ATOMS: atom_id res chain seq x y z
N MET A 1 17.50 59.47 3.16
CA MET A 1 18.18 58.15 3.34
C MET A 1 17.27 57.07 3.92
N HIS A 2 16.29 57.38 4.78
CA HIS A 2 15.43 56.38 5.43
C HIS A 2 14.44 55.61 4.53
N LYS A 3 13.94 56.23 3.44
CA LYS A 3 12.92 55.59 2.58
C LYS A 3 13.45 54.34 1.86
N ASN A 4 14.69 54.37 1.39
CA ASN A 4 15.31 53.23 0.69
C ASN A 4 15.65 52.10 1.68
N GLN A 5 16.04 52.44 2.91
CA GLN A 5 16.30 51.47 3.98
C GLN A 5 15.02 50.72 4.36
N LEU A 6 13.88 51.42 4.47
CA LEU A 6 12.59 50.79 4.73
C LEU A 6 12.17 49.83 3.61
N ILE A 7 12.41 50.20 2.34
CA ILE A 7 12.12 49.33 1.20
C ILE A 7 12.98 48.06 1.22
N ILE A 8 14.28 48.19 1.53
CA ILE A 8 15.19 47.03 1.61
C ILE A 8 14.78 46.09 2.75
N ILE A 9 14.42 46.63 3.92
CA ILE A 9 13.95 45.82 5.04
C ILE A 9 12.66 45.06 4.67
N PHE A 10 11.72 45.74 4.03
CA PHE A 10 10.46 45.13 3.58
C PHE A 10 10.70 43.99 2.57
N LEU A 11 11.56 44.21 1.58
CA LEU A 11 11.93 43.17 0.59
C LEU A 11 12.64 41.99 1.23
N SER A 12 13.54 42.24 2.18
CA SER A 12 14.23 41.19 2.93
C SER A 12 13.27 40.34 3.76
N ILE A 13 12.26 40.97 4.37
CA ILE A 13 11.20 40.25 5.11
C ILE A 13 10.37 39.39 4.17
N ILE A 14 9.97 39.93 3.00
CA ILE A 14 9.23 39.15 1.99
C ILE A 14 10.04 37.94 1.54
N LEU A 15 11.33 38.12 1.26
CA LEU A 15 12.21 37.03 0.85
C LEU A 15 12.34 35.97 1.94
N LEU A 16 12.54 36.40 3.19
CA LEU A 16 12.63 35.52 4.36
C LEU A 16 11.36 34.70 4.59
N VAL A 17 10.17 35.24 4.28
CA VAL A 17 8.90 34.52 4.37
C VAL A 17 8.65 33.63 3.15
N SER A 18 9.11 34.05 1.96
CA SER A 18 8.89 33.34 0.71
C SER A 18 9.60 31.97 0.70
N VAL A 19 10.84 31.90 1.20
CA VAL A 19 11.62 30.66 1.25
C VAL A 19 10.93 29.54 2.05
N PRO A 20 10.55 29.72 3.34
CA PRO A 20 9.88 28.68 4.12
C PRO A 20 8.49 28.36 3.56
N LEU A 21 7.76 29.36 3.05
CA LEU A 21 6.46 29.11 2.43
C LEU A 21 6.58 28.20 1.20
N ASN A 22 7.57 28.44 0.34
CA ASN A 22 7.81 27.61 -0.82
C ASN A 22 8.18 26.17 -0.42
N PHE A 23 9.05 26.01 0.59
CA PHE A 23 9.42 24.70 1.10
C PHE A 23 8.20 23.92 1.64
N LEU A 24 7.33 24.59 2.38
CA LEU A 24 6.10 24.01 2.93
C LEU A 24 5.10 23.65 1.83
N LEU A 25 4.94 24.50 0.81
CA LEU A 25 4.12 24.20 -0.37
C LEU A 25 4.66 23.02 -1.15
N PHE A 26 5.97 22.93 -1.35
CA PHE A 26 6.61 21.80 -2.02
C PHE A 26 6.40 20.49 -1.26
N TYR A 27 6.53 20.53 0.07
CA TYR A 27 6.25 19.37 0.93
C TYR A 27 4.80 18.89 0.75
N PHE A 28 3.83 19.80 0.76
CA PHE A 28 2.43 19.44 0.54
C PHE A 28 2.19 18.92 -0.88
N ALA A 29 2.72 19.59 -1.90
CA ALA A 29 2.58 19.16 -3.29
C ALA A 29 3.09 17.72 -3.47
N LYS A 30 4.26 17.40 -2.91
CA LYS A 30 4.81 16.04 -2.92
C LYS A 30 3.90 15.04 -2.24
N LYS A 31 3.37 15.37 -1.05
CA LYS A 31 2.46 14.49 -0.30
C LYS A 31 1.20 14.18 -1.10
N TYR A 32 0.54 15.19 -1.67
CA TYR A 32 -0.68 15.00 -2.46
C TYR A 32 -0.41 14.31 -3.80
N TYR A 33 0.72 14.57 -4.44
CA TYR A 33 1.12 13.87 -5.66
C TYR A 33 1.25 12.36 -5.42
N LEU A 34 1.91 11.95 -4.34
CA LEU A 34 2.04 10.53 -3.99
C LEU A 34 0.69 9.90 -3.64
N LEU A 35 -0.17 10.63 -2.91
CA LEU A 35 -1.51 10.16 -2.55
C LEU A 35 -2.38 9.91 -3.79
N LEU A 36 -2.43 10.87 -4.72
CA LEU A 36 -3.24 10.78 -5.94
C LEU A 36 -2.71 9.75 -6.94
N ASN A 37 -1.40 9.51 -6.94
CA ASN A 37 -0.76 8.58 -7.87
C ASN A 37 -0.36 7.26 -7.21
N TYR A 38 -0.92 6.92 -6.05
CA TYR A 38 -0.58 5.69 -5.33
C TYR A 38 -0.70 4.44 -6.23
N HIS A 39 -1.79 4.31 -6.99
CA HIS A 39 -1.99 3.21 -7.95
C HIS A 39 -1.00 3.22 -9.12
N LYS A 40 -0.40 4.36 -9.47
CA LYS A 40 0.66 4.42 -10.50
C LYS A 40 2.02 4.02 -9.94
N LEU A 41 2.25 4.32 -8.66
CA LEU A 41 3.48 3.97 -7.95
C LEU A 41 3.51 2.49 -7.58
N ASP A 42 2.34 1.89 -7.32
CA ASP A 42 2.18 0.46 -7.07
C ASP A 42 1.07 -0.12 -7.96
N PRO A 43 1.36 -0.41 -9.24
CA PRO A 43 0.36 -0.88 -10.21
C PRO A 43 -0.23 -2.25 -9.85
N PHE A 44 0.50 -3.05 -9.06
CA PHE A 44 0.12 -4.41 -8.68
C PHE A 44 -0.32 -4.53 -7.21
N GLY A 45 -0.21 -3.47 -6.41
CA GLY A 45 -0.55 -3.48 -4.99
C GLY A 45 0.35 -4.40 -4.16
N ILE A 46 1.64 -4.47 -4.51
CA ILE A 46 2.62 -5.37 -3.86
C ILE A 46 2.75 -5.07 -2.36
N ASN A 47 2.59 -3.81 -1.99
CA ASN A 47 2.73 -3.39 -0.59
C ASN A 47 1.40 -3.47 0.20
N TYR A 48 0.32 -3.92 -0.44
CA TYR A 48 -1.00 -4.01 0.21
C TYR A 48 -1.00 -5.05 1.34
N TYR A 49 -0.30 -6.16 1.14
CA TYR A 49 -0.07 -7.19 2.16
C TYR A 49 1.40 -7.20 2.57
N PRO A 50 1.77 -6.53 3.68
CA PRO A 50 3.15 -6.54 4.17
C PRO A 50 3.57 -7.98 4.53
N LEU A 51 4.70 -8.42 3.96
CA LEU A 51 5.25 -9.77 4.08
C LEU A 51 5.44 -10.25 5.53
N ASN A 52 5.50 -9.33 6.49
CA ASN A 52 5.77 -9.61 7.90
C ASN A 52 4.51 -9.90 8.75
N VAL A 53 3.29 -9.68 8.23
CA VAL A 53 2.08 -9.71 9.08
C VAL A 53 1.44 -11.11 9.18
N ASN A 54 1.71 -12.03 8.25
CA ASN A 54 1.04 -13.33 8.20
C ASN A 54 1.95 -14.56 8.29
N GLN A 55 3.26 -14.41 8.47
CA GLN A 55 4.17 -15.56 8.64
C GLN A 55 4.02 -16.25 10.01
N ASN A 56 3.33 -15.61 10.97
CA ASN A 56 3.27 -16.03 12.37
C ASN A 56 1.88 -16.49 12.84
N GLN A 57 0.90 -16.68 11.94
CA GLN A 57 -0.18 -17.62 12.27
C GLN A 57 0.48 -19.00 12.27
N THR A 58 0.94 -19.39 13.46
CA THR A 58 1.66 -20.61 13.77
C THR A 58 1.05 -21.78 13.00
N LEU A 59 1.70 -22.13 11.90
CA LEU A 59 1.41 -23.33 11.15
C LEU A 59 1.70 -24.49 12.09
N ASN A 60 0.67 -24.98 12.76
CA ASN A 60 0.73 -26.32 13.29
C ASN A 60 0.99 -27.20 12.07
N SER A 61 2.10 -27.94 12.08
CA SER A 61 2.55 -28.81 10.97
C SER A 61 1.47 -29.81 10.49
N SER A 62 0.40 -29.97 11.26
CA SER A 62 -0.76 -30.82 10.96
C SER A 62 -1.86 -30.15 10.12
N GLN A 63 -1.86 -28.82 9.96
CA GLN A 63 -2.91 -28.08 9.25
C GLN A 63 -2.48 -27.76 7.80
N LYS A 64 -3.43 -27.81 6.88
CA LYS A 64 -3.23 -27.53 5.45
C LYS A 64 -3.51 -26.08 5.12
N ASN A 65 -2.59 -25.43 4.42
CA ASN A 65 -2.69 -24.02 4.06
C ASN A 65 -3.35 -23.84 2.70
N VAL A 66 -4.49 -23.16 2.69
CA VAL A 66 -5.22 -22.83 1.48
C VAL A 66 -5.27 -21.31 1.32
N VAL A 67 -4.65 -20.82 0.26
CA VAL A 67 -4.67 -19.38 -0.07
C VAL A 67 -5.76 -19.12 -1.11
N PHE A 68 -6.69 -18.25 -0.77
CA PHE A 68 -7.63 -17.67 -1.72
C PHE A 68 -7.04 -16.38 -2.26
N PHE A 69 -6.85 -16.31 -3.57
CA PHE A 69 -6.13 -15.25 -4.24
C PHE A 69 -6.98 -14.65 -5.36
N GLY A 70 -7.15 -13.34 -5.39
CA GLY A 70 -8.07 -12.72 -6.33
C GLY A 70 -8.32 -11.25 -6.12
N ASP A 71 -9.45 -10.78 -6.62
CA ASP A 71 -9.88 -9.39 -6.56
C ASP A 71 -10.83 -9.12 -5.37
N SER A 72 -11.81 -8.23 -5.57
CA SER A 72 -12.86 -7.93 -4.60
C SER A 72 -13.71 -9.15 -4.22
N ARG A 73 -13.90 -10.12 -5.12
CA ARG A 73 -14.70 -11.34 -4.85
C ARG A 73 -14.07 -12.15 -3.73
N VAL A 74 -12.75 -12.35 -3.82
CA VAL A 74 -11.98 -13.03 -2.79
C VAL A 74 -11.93 -12.20 -1.51
N LEU A 75 -11.74 -10.88 -1.60
CA LEU A 75 -11.68 -10.01 -0.41
C LEU A 75 -12.93 -10.14 0.47
N THR A 76 -14.12 -10.27 -0.14
CA THR A 76 -15.39 -10.40 0.58
C THR A 76 -15.73 -11.82 1.02
N TRP A 77 -14.90 -12.81 0.64
CA TRP A 77 -15.17 -14.21 0.96
C TRP A 77 -14.89 -14.51 2.44
N VAL A 78 -15.85 -15.18 3.09
CA VAL A 78 -15.77 -15.60 4.49
C VAL A 78 -15.32 -17.07 4.52
N PRO A 79 -14.22 -17.38 5.23
CA PRO A 79 -13.76 -18.77 5.33
C PRO A 79 -14.74 -19.62 6.15
N PRO A 80 -14.98 -20.88 5.75
CA PRO A 80 -15.77 -21.79 6.55
C PRO A 80 -15.05 -22.13 7.87
N THR A 81 -15.79 -22.20 8.97
CA THR A 81 -15.23 -22.42 10.32
C THR A 81 -15.14 -23.89 10.71
N ASP A 82 -15.81 -24.78 9.98
CA ASP A 82 -15.98 -26.19 10.38
C ASP A 82 -14.76 -27.09 10.03
N PHE A 83 -13.65 -26.48 9.61
CA PHE A 83 -12.49 -27.17 9.07
C PHE A 83 -11.23 -26.89 9.90
N ASP A 84 -11.14 -27.54 11.06
CA ASP A 84 -10.01 -27.36 12.00
C ASP A 84 -8.65 -27.81 11.43
N ASN A 85 -8.64 -28.65 10.39
CA ASN A 85 -7.44 -29.12 9.73
C ASN A 85 -6.97 -28.20 8.58
N PHE A 86 -7.67 -27.11 8.29
CA PHE A 86 -7.32 -26.17 7.23
C PHE A 86 -7.15 -24.75 7.76
N ILE A 87 -6.18 -24.04 7.22
CA ILE A 87 -5.99 -22.60 7.43
C ILE A 87 -6.28 -21.89 6.11
N PHE A 88 -7.29 -21.03 6.12
CA PHE A 88 -7.69 -20.25 4.96
C PHE A 88 -7.11 -18.84 5.03
N LEU A 89 -6.27 -18.49 4.04
CA LEU A 89 -5.65 -17.19 3.92
C LEU A 89 -6.30 -16.40 2.79
N ASN A 90 -6.88 -15.24 3.13
CA ASN A 90 -7.49 -14.35 2.16
C ASN A 90 -6.44 -13.34 1.63
N GLN A 91 -6.14 -13.43 0.33
CA GLN A 91 -5.20 -12.58 -0.39
C GLN A 91 -5.90 -11.76 -1.49
N GLY A 92 -7.16 -11.37 -1.26
CA GLY A 92 -7.99 -10.58 -2.18
C GLY A 92 -7.69 -9.08 -2.10
N ILE A 93 -7.60 -8.39 -3.25
CA ILE A 93 -7.45 -6.92 -3.29
C ILE A 93 -8.57 -6.32 -4.13
N SER A 94 -9.34 -5.42 -3.54
CA SER A 94 -10.46 -4.78 -4.22
C SER A 94 -10.02 -3.94 -5.42
N GLY A 95 -10.83 -3.97 -6.49
CA GLY A 95 -10.63 -3.11 -7.67
C GLY A 95 -9.46 -3.52 -8.58
N GLN A 96 -8.88 -4.69 -8.39
CA GLN A 96 -7.83 -5.20 -9.27
C GLN A 96 -8.41 -5.91 -10.50
N THR A 97 -7.70 -5.80 -11.61
CA THR A 97 -7.95 -6.58 -12.83
C THR A 97 -7.21 -7.92 -12.78
N THR A 98 -7.63 -8.89 -13.62
CA THR A 98 -6.95 -10.18 -13.79
C THR A 98 -5.45 -10.03 -14.05
N VAL A 99 -5.04 -9.04 -14.85
CA VAL A 99 -3.62 -8.78 -15.14
C VAL A 99 -2.87 -8.33 -13.89
N GLN A 100 -3.49 -7.49 -13.06
CA GLN A 100 -2.87 -7.02 -11.82
C GLN A 100 -2.77 -8.14 -10.77
N VAL A 101 -3.81 -8.97 -10.66
CA VAL A 101 -3.82 -10.15 -9.79
C VAL A 101 -2.73 -11.14 -10.23
N LEU A 102 -2.62 -11.44 -11.52
CA LEU A 102 -1.56 -12.32 -12.04
C LEU A 102 -0.16 -11.73 -11.78
N GLY A 103 0.02 -10.42 -11.98
CA GLY A 103 1.30 -9.73 -11.80
C GLY A 103 1.86 -9.80 -10.38
N ARG A 104 1.01 -9.91 -9.35
CA ARG A 104 1.43 -10.02 -7.94
C ARG A 104 1.51 -11.45 -7.41
N PHE A 105 1.18 -12.46 -8.23
CA PHE A 105 1.10 -13.86 -7.80
C PHE A 105 2.38 -14.32 -7.10
N ASN A 106 3.54 -14.14 -7.72
CA ASN A 106 4.81 -14.60 -7.16
C ASN A 106 5.16 -13.93 -5.83
N GLN A 107 4.83 -12.64 -5.67
CA GLN A 107 5.18 -11.89 -4.47
C GLN A 107 4.24 -12.18 -3.30
N HIS A 108 2.97 -12.49 -3.57
CA HIS A 108 1.97 -12.72 -2.54
C HIS A 108 1.78 -14.20 -2.19
N ILE A 109 2.07 -15.12 -3.11
CA ILE A 109 1.87 -16.57 -2.91
C ILE A 109 3.14 -17.27 -2.46
N LYS A 110 4.28 -17.00 -3.09
CA LYS A 110 5.54 -17.72 -2.80
C LYS A 110 5.96 -17.64 -1.33
N PRO A 111 5.86 -16.49 -0.63
CA PRO A 111 6.24 -16.40 0.78
C PRO A 111 5.31 -17.20 1.72
N LEU A 112 4.10 -17.51 1.28
CA LEU A 112 3.10 -18.23 2.09
C LEU A 112 3.24 -19.76 1.99
N SER A 113 3.97 -20.26 0.99
CA SER A 113 4.16 -21.70 0.73
C SER A 113 2.88 -22.54 0.92
N PRO A 114 1.76 -22.21 0.23
CA PRO A 114 0.49 -22.89 0.46
C PRO A 114 0.49 -24.32 -0.10
N ASP A 115 -0.30 -25.20 0.52
CA ASP A 115 -0.59 -26.53 -0.03
C ASP A 115 -1.53 -26.45 -1.24
N ALA A 116 -2.43 -25.44 -1.26
CA ALA A 116 -3.34 -25.20 -2.37
C ALA A 116 -3.64 -23.70 -2.57
N VAL A 117 -3.87 -23.31 -3.82
CA VAL A 117 -4.27 -21.95 -4.19
C VAL A 117 -5.57 -21.99 -4.97
N SER A 118 -6.55 -21.19 -4.57
CA SER A 118 -7.79 -20.96 -5.29
C SER A 118 -7.77 -19.55 -5.92
N TYR A 119 -8.05 -19.46 -7.21
CA TYR A 119 -8.07 -18.20 -7.97
C TYR A 119 -9.52 -17.84 -8.33
N SER A 120 -9.93 -16.60 -8.03
CA SER A 120 -11.28 -16.07 -8.36
C SER A 120 -11.22 -14.59 -8.71
#